data_AF-A9WDU0-F1
#
_entry.id   AF-A9WDU0-F1
#
_cell.length_a   1.000
_cell.length_b   1.000
_cell.length_c   1.000
_cell.angle_alpha   90.00
_cell.angle_beta   90.00
_cell.angle_gamma   90.00
#
_symmetry.space_group_name_H-M   'P 1'
#
loop_
_entity.id
_entity.type
_entity.pdbx_description
1 polymer ?
#
loop_
_entity_poly.entity_id
_entity_poly.type
_entity_poly.pdbx_seq_one_letter_code
_entity_poly.pdbx_strand_id
1 'polypeptide(L)'
;MATTSRELHRVQRTFRIGRIIQGAVIALAIGALTILVGTITDVGRTIIDDWHYGRPRTTHLTGYAGLPAERSGHPSRFMALNLDRQIVIMVIPGGDTSQMQTWQGPYLFGLGEDLTPVVLSLEDADSDGLADLVVTIHQEQLVYLNRDGTFRLPTPEEWHRLAQEWGK
;
A
#
# COMPACT_ATOMS: atom_id res chain seq x y z
N MET A 1 78.55 -36.85 -18.30
CA MET A 1 77.67 -36.52 -17.16
C MET A 1 76.49 -35.73 -17.71
N ALA A 2 75.29 -36.34 -17.72
CA ALA A 2 74.07 -35.69 -18.20
C ALA A 2 73.16 -35.43 -16.99
N THR A 3 72.83 -34.16 -16.73
CA THR A 3 71.88 -33.76 -15.70
C THR A 3 70.52 -33.52 -16.35
N THR A 4 69.59 -34.44 -16.17
CA THR A 4 68.18 -34.24 -16.51
C THR A 4 67.55 -33.34 -15.46
N SER A 5 67.22 -32.10 -15.83
CA SER A 5 66.42 -31.18 -15.02
C SER A 5 64.95 -31.58 -15.07
N ARG A 6 64.31 -31.67 -13.91
CA ARG A 6 62.92 -32.11 -13.71
C ARG A 6 61.99 -30.90 -13.76
N GLU A 7 61.23 -30.78 -14.85
CA GLU A 7 60.21 -29.75 -15.05
C GLU A 7 59.11 -29.80 -13.96
N LEU A 8 59.00 -28.73 -13.15
CA LEU A 8 57.98 -28.57 -12.11
C LEU A 8 56.68 -28.02 -12.69
N HIS A 9 55.86 -28.87 -13.30
CA HIS A 9 54.49 -28.54 -13.71
C HIS A 9 53.50 -28.62 -12.54
N ARG A 10 53.51 -27.66 -11.60
CA ARG A 10 52.47 -27.62 -10.55
C ARG A 10 52.25 -26.25 -9.88
N VAL A 11 51.87 -25.21 -10.63
CA VAL A 11 51.46 -23.92 -10.01
C VAL A 11 50.17 -23.33 -10.60
N GLN A 12 49.76 -23.71 -11.81
CA GLN A 12 48.65 -23.03 -12.49
C GLN A 12 47.23 -23.45 -12.04
N ARG A 13 47.05 -24.67 -11.51
CA ARG A 13 45.70 -25.20 -11.17
C ARG A 13 45.13 -24.60 -9.87
N THR A 14 45.99 -24.29 -8.90
CA THR A 14 45.62 -23.68 -7.60
C THR A 14 45.11 -22.24 -7.76
N PHE A 15 45.68 -21.47 -8.69
CA PHE A 15 45.25 -20.09 -8.98
C PHE A 15 43.83 -20.00 -9.55
N ARG A 16 43.43 -20.92 -10.43
CA ARG A 16 42.07 -20.94 -11.02
C ARG A 16 41.00 -21.30 -9.98
N ILE A 17 41.27 -22.27 -9.10
CA ILE A 17 40.34 -22.66 -8.03
C ILE A 17 40.18 -21.52 -7.02
N GLY A 18 41.28 -20.82 -6.67
CA GLY A 18 41.22 -19.64 -5.81
C GLY A 18 40.34 -18.51 -6.37
N ARG A 19 40.41 -18.24 -7.69
CA ARG A 19 39.58 -17.22 -8.33
C ARG A 19 38.09 -17.57 -8.36
N ILE A 20 37.74 -18.86 -8.52
CA ILE A 20 36.34 -19.32 -8.46
C ILE A 20 35.79 -19.15 -7.04
N ILE A 21 36.57 -19.54 -6.02
CA ILE A 21 36.19 -19.38 -4.61
C ILE A 21 36.02 -17.90 -4.26
N GLN A 22 36.95 -17.04 -4.67
CA GLN A 22 36.84 -15.59 -4.47
C GLN A 22 35.60 -15.01 -5.16
N GLY A 23 35.31 -15.42 -6.39
CA GLY A 23 34.10 -15.00 -7.10
C GLY A 23 32.82 -15.42 -6.37
N ALA A 24 32.77 -16.65 -5.86
CA ALA A 24 31.64 -17.15 -5.08
C ALA A 24 31.47 -16.38 -3.76
N VAL A 25 32.55 -16.08 -3.04
CA VAL A 25 32.51 -15.28 -1.81
C VAL A 25 32.01 -13.86 -2.09
N ILE A 26 32.47 -13.22 -3.16
CA ILE A 26 31.99 -11.89 -3.55
C ILE A 26 30.49 -11.92 -3.89
N ALA A 27 30.04 -12.93 -4.65
CA ALA A 27 28.62 -13.07 -4.99
C ALA A 27 27.75 -13.27 -3.74
N LEU A 28 28.19 -14.09 -2.78
CA LEU A 28 27.51 -14.27 -1.50
C LEU A 28 27.52 -12.99 -0.65
N ALA A 29 28.62 -12.26 -0.62
CA ALA A 29 28.71 -10.98 0.11
C ALA A 29 27.76 -9.93 -0.48
N ILE A 30 27.66 -9.85 -1.81
CA ILE A 30 26.70 -8.98 -2.49
C ILE A 30 25.27 -9.42 -2.15
N GLY A 31 24.98 -10.72 -2.23
CA GLY A 31 23.66 -11.25 -1.87
C GLY A 31 23.26 -10.91 -0.43
N ALA A 32 24.16 -11.14 0.53
CA ALA A 32 23.92 -10.79 1.94
C ALA A 32 23.71 -9.28 2.12
N LEU A 33 24.49 -8.44 1.42
CA LEU A 33 24.34 -6.99 1.47
C LEU A 33 22.98 -6.55 0.92
N THR A 34 22.52 -7.14 -0.19
CA THR A 34 21.20 -6.80 -0.76
C THR A 34 20.06 -7.13 0.20
N ILE A 35 20.13 -8.27 0.89
CA ILE A 35 19.14 -8.66 1.90
C ILE A 35 19.16 -7.67 3.06
N LEU A 36 20.35 -7.33 3.57
CA LEU A 36 20.51 -6.40 4.69
C LEU A 36 19.93 -5.02 4.36
N VAL A 37 20.24 -4.48 3.19
CA VAL A 37 19.70 -3.18 2.73
C VAL A 37 18.18 -3.24 2.59
N GLY A 38 17.64 -4.34 2.05
CA GLY A 38 16.19 -4.56 1.99
C GLY A 38 15.55 -4.48 3.37
N THR A 39 16.06 -5.25 4.34
CA THR A 39 15.50 -5.28 5.71
C THR A 39 15.52 -3.92 6.41
N ILE A 40 16.59 -3.14 6.25
CA ILE A 40 16.70 -1.80 6.84
C ILE A 40 15.66 -0.87 6.22
N THR A 41 15.45 -0.98 4.91
CA THR A 41 14.46 -0.16 4.18
C THR A 41 13.04 -0.44 4.68
N ASP A 42 12.68 -1.71 4.87
CA ASP A 42 11.34 -2.11 5.31
C ASP A 42 11.04 -1.68 6.75
N VAL A 43 12.02 -1.81 7.65
CA VAL A 43 11.92 -1.30 9.02
C VAL A 43 11.77 0.21 9.03
N GLY A 44 12.56 0.91 8.21
CA GLY A 44 12.49 2.37 8.08
C GLY A 44 11.11 2.84 7.62
N ARG A 45 10.55 2.21 6.57
CA ARG A 45 9.18 2.50 6.09
C ARG A 45 8.14 2.30 7.19
N THR A 46 8.22 1.17 7.89
CA THR A 46 7.29 0.84 8.98
C THR A 46 7.31 1.90 10.09
N ILE A 47 8.49 2.39 10.49
CA ILE A 47 8.63 3.42 11.52
C ILE A 47 8.01 4.75 11.06
N ILE A 48 8.25 5.14 9.81
CA ILE A 48 7.67 6.37 9.23
C ILE A 48 6.15 6.26 9.19
N ASP A 49 5.64 5.12 8.72
CA ASP A 49 4.20 4.85 8.65
C ASP A 49 3.57 4.77 10.04
N ASP A 50 4.26 4.20 11.03
CA ASP A 50 3.82 4.19 12.44
C ASP A 50 3.64 5.59 13.00
N TRP A 51 4.54 6.49 12.64
CA TRP A 51 4.44 7.88 13.06
C TRP A 51 3.31 8.63 12.34
N HIS A 52 3.07 8.35 11.06
CA HIS A 52 2.07 9.05 10.27
C HIS A 52 0.64 8.51 10.45
N TYR A 53 0.48 7.18 10.47
CA TYR A 53 -0.81 6.49 10.48
C TYR A 53 -1.14 5.79 11.80
N GLY A 54 -0.17 5.59 12.68
CA GLY A 54 -0.37 4.88 13.95
C GLY A 54 -0.57 3.36 13.81
N ARG A 55 -0.97 2.72 14.92
CA ARG A 55 -1.30 1.29 15.05
C ARG A 55 -2.60 1.13 15.86
N PRO A 56 -3.73 0.70 15.27
CA PRO A 56 -3.93 0.34 13.86
C PRO A 56 -3.77 1.53 12.90
N ARG A 57 -3.45 1.25 11.63
CA ARG A 57 -3.31 2.28 10.58
C ARG A 57 -4.62 3.02 10.42
N THR A 58 -4.66 4.30 10.76
CA THR A 58 -5.86 5.13 10.69
C THR A 58 -5.59 6.38 9.87
N THR A 59 -6.53 6.74 9.00
CA THR A 59 -6.54 8.02 8.30
C THR A 59 -7.83 8.77 8.60
N HIS A 60 -7.71 10.09 8.51
CA HIS A 60 -8.81 11.01 8.71
C HIS A 60 -8.91 11.93 7.51
N LEU A 61 -10.13 12.14 7.04
CA LEU A 61 -10.44 13.11 6.01
C LEU A 61 -11.62 13.96 6.49
N THR A 62 -11.59 15.25 6.18
CA THR A 62 -12.68 16.18 6.50
C THR A 62 -13.01 16.96 5.24
N GLY A 63 -14.29 16.99 4.87
CA GLY A 63 -14.73 17.62 3.63
C GLY A 63 -16.24 17.63 3.48
N TYR A 64 -16.69 18.22 2.38
CA TYR A 64 -18.09 18.23 1.98
C TYR A 64 -18.30 17.21 0.87
N ALA A 65 -19.18 16.24 1.10
CA ALA A 65 -19.57 15.27 0.08
C ALA A 65 -20.96 15.54 -0.50
N GLY A 66 -21.69 16.53 0.02
CA GLY A 66 -23.07 16.82 -0.36
C GLY A 66 -24.09 16.01 0.44
N LEU A 67 -23.71 15.50 1.62
CA LEU A 67 -24.60 14.74 2.49
C LEU A 67 -25.68 15.66 3.10
N PRO A 68 -26.92 15.16 3.35
CA PRO A 68 -28.00 15.99 3.90
C PRO A 68 -27.67 16.70 5.22
N ALA A 69 -26.87 16.08 6.09
CA ALA A 69 -26.46 16.65 7.38
C ALA A 69 -25.50 17.84 7.26
N GLU A 70 -24.80 17.97 6.12
CA GLU A 70 -23.86 19.07 5.86
C GLU A 70 -24.58 20.41 5.60
N ARG A 71 -25.90 20.39 5.39
CA ARG A 71 -26.73 21.62 5.24
C ARG A 71 -26.64 22.56 6.45
N SER A 72 -26.20 22.05 7.59
CA SER A 72 -25.88 22.83 8.79
C SER A 72 -24.62 23.71 8.66
N GLY A 73 -23.85 23.57 7.56
CA GLY A 73 -22.60 24.30 7.31
C GLY A 73 -21.37 23.67 7.97
N HIS A 74 -21.52 22.46 8.51
CA HIS A 74 -20.41 21.69 9.09
C HIS A 74 -19.93 20.62 8.11
N PRO A 75 -18.60 20.42 7.97
CA PRO A 75 -18.07 19.38 7.10
C PRO A 75 -18.29 18.00 7.71
N SER A 76 -18.36 16.99 6.85
CA SER A 76 -18.36 15.60 7.27
C SER A 76 -16.96 15.14 7.63
N ARG A 77 -16.87 14.23 8.60
CA ARG A 77 -15.61 13.59 9.00
C ARG A 77 -15.62 12.14 8.58
N PHE A 78 -14.60 11.76 7.83
CA PHE A 78 -14.38 10.42 7.33
C PHE A 78 -13.17 9.84 8.05
N MET A 79 -13.26 8.57 8.39
CA MET A 79 -12.16 7.82 9.00
C MET A 79 -12.09 6.47 8.33
N ALA A 80 -10.89 6.04 7.99
CA ALA A 80 -10.64 4.67 7.58
C ALA A 80 -9.54 4.10 8.45
N LEU A 81 -9.74 2.85 8.88
CA LEU A 81 -8.69 2.11 9.56
C LEU A 81 -8.53 0.71 8.97
N ASN A 82 -7.30 0.23 9.03
CA ASN A 82 -6.98 -1.17 8.84
C ASN A 82 -6.95 -1.86 10.20
N LEU A 83 -8.02 -2.60 10.51
CA LEU A 83 -8.15 -3.38 11.73
C LEU A 83 -7.79 -4.83 11.43
N ASP A 84 -6.54 -5.21 11.67
CA ASP A 84 -6.03 -6.57 11.44
C ASP A 84 -6.40 -7.13 10.05
N ARG A 85 -6.14 -6.34 8.99
CA ARG A 85 -6.44 -6.61 7.57
C ARG A 85 -7.89 -6.39 7.15
N GLN A 86 -8.79 -6.13 8.09
CA GLN A 86 -10.15 -5.72 7.77
C GLN A 86 -10.21 -4.20 7.66
N ILE A 87 -10.53 -3.69 6.48
CA ILE A 87 -10.77 -2.25 6.33
C ILE A 87 -12.13 -1.89 6.92
N VAL A 88 -12.15 -0.86 7.75
CA VAL A 88 -13.36 -0.28 8.33
C VAL A 88 -13.40 1.19 8.00
N ILE A 89 -14.52 1.64 7.43
CA ILE A 89 -14.74 3.04 7.07
C ILE A 89 -15.91 3.56 7.89
N MET A 90 -15.71 4.74 8.47
CA MET A 90 -16.69 5.43 9.30
C MET A 90 -16.86 6.85 8.81
N VAL A 91 -18.10 7.32 8.80
CA VAL A 91 -18.43 8.70 8.43
C VAL A 91 -19.34 9.30 9.48
N ILE A 92 -19.03 10.53 9.86
CA ILE A 92 -19.84 11.38 10.74
C ILE A 92 -20.33 12.55 9.88
N PRO A 93 -21.54 12.44 9.29
CA PRO A 93 -22.09 13.46 8.40
C PRO A 93 -22.31 14.79 9.14
N GLY A 94 -21.76 15.90 8.62
CA GLY A 94 -21.94 17.23 9.21
C GLY A 94 -21.56 17.36 10.70
N GLY A 95 -20.74 16.45 11.23
CA GLY A 95 -20.41 16.40 12.66
C GLY A 95 -21.51 15.83 13.57
N ASP A 96 -22.62 15.33 13.02
CA ASP A 96 -23.70 14.71 13.78
C ASP A 96 -23.45 13.22 14.01
N THR A 97 -23.11 12.85 15.26
CA THR A 97 -22.83 11.46 15.64
C THR A 97 -24.08 10.57 15.64
N SER A 98 -25.28 11.15 15.64
CA SER A 98 -26.53 10.37 15.51
C SER A 98 -26.72 9.81 14.10
N GLN A 99 -26.08 10.43 13.10
CA GLN A 99 -26.08 10.02 11.69
C GLN A 99 -24.82 9.24 11.32
N MET A 100 -24.05 8.74 12.29
CA MET A 100 -22.81 8.04 12.02
C MET A 100 -23.09 6.78 11.19
N GLN A 101 -22.36 6.65 10.09
CA GLN A 101 -22.42 5.51 9.19
C GLN A 101 -21.11 4.73 9.31
N THR A 102 -21.20 3.40 9.22
CA THR A 102 -20.02 2.51 9.28
C THR A 102 -20.23 1.34 8.34
N TRP A 103 -19.20 1.02 7.56
CA TRP A 103 -19.22 -0.13 6.67
C TRP A 103 -17.87 -0.84 6.66
N GLN A 104 -17.94 -2.12 6.32
CA GLN A 104 -16.79 -2.98 6.16
C GLN A 104 -16.29 -2.87 4.72
N GLY A 105 -15.03 -2.50 4.56
CA GLY A 105 -14.33 -2.54 3.30
C GLY A 105 -13.79 -3.94 2.98
N PRO A 106 -12.87 -4.05 2.01
CA PRO A 106 -12.26 -5.33 1.67
C PRO A 106 -11.40 -5.88 2.82
N TYR A 107 -11.21 -7.19 2.79
CA TYR A 107 -10.20 -7.87 3.61
C TYR A 107 -8.91 -7.99 2.81
N LEU A 108 -7.78 -7.59 3.41
CA LEU A 108 -6.46 -7.60 2.77
C LEU A 108 -5.76 -8.95 2.97
N PHE A 109 -5.36 -9.57 1.87
CA PHE A 109 -4.67 -10.86 1.89
C PHE A 109 -3.18 -10.70 1.62
N GLY A 110 -2.35 -11.25 2.50
CA GLY A 110 -0.90 -11.21 2.33
C GLY A 110 -0.14 -11.16 3.64
N LEU A 111 1.19 -11.23 3.56
CA LEU A 111 2.09 -11.00 4.69
C LEU A 111 2.27 -9.48 4.87
N GLY A 112 2.10 -8.99 6.09
CA GLY A 112 2.30 -7.57 6.44
C GLY A 112 1.13 -6.65 6.09
N GLU A 113 0.04 -7.19 5.52
CA GLU A 113 -1.15 -6.41 5.15
C GLU A 113 -1.89 -5.77 6.33
N ASP A 114 -1.61 -6.19 7.57
CA ASP A 114 -2.07 -5.53 8.78
C ASP A 114 -1.47 -4.12 8.97
N LEU A 115 -0.36 -3.82 8.31
CA LEU A 115 0.32 -2.53 8.35
C LEU A 115 0.04 -1.65 7.12
N THR A 116 -0.80 -2.11 6.19
CA THR A 116 -1.15 -1.37 4.99
C THR A 116 -2.00 -0.14 5.34
N PRO A 117 -1.57 1.08 4.99
CA PRO A 117 -2.38 2.27 5.19
C PRO A 117 -3.53 2.32 4.20
N VAL A 118 -4.66 2.86 4.65
CA VAL A 118 -5.82 3.16 3.81
C VAL A 118 -5.96 4.66 3.71
N VAL A 119 -5.87 5.23 2.52
CA VAL A 119 -5.97 6.68 2.29
C VAL A 119 -7.34 7.01 1.71
N LEU A 120 -7.94 8.09 2.21
CA LEU A 120 -9.24 8.57 1.76
C LEU A 120 -9.07 9.84 0.91
N SER A 121 -9.83 9.94 -0.18
CA SER A 121 -10.08 11.19 -0.90
C SER A 121 -11.57 11.34 -1.24
N LEU A 122 -11.98 12.59 -1.51
CA LEU A 122 -13.32 12.93 -1.97
C LEU A 122 -13.21 13.48 -3.38
N GLU A 123 -13.83 12.81 -4.34
CA GLU A 123 -13.73 13.11 -5.76
C GLU A 123 -15.09 12.82 -6.41
N ASP A 124 -15.55 13.68 -7.33
CA ASP A 124 -16.74 13.39 -8.14
C ASP A 124 -16.34 12.39 -9.23
N ALA A 125 -16.54 11.09 -8.95
CA ALA A 125 -15.99 10.02 -9.79
C ALA A 125 -16.91 9.67 -10.97
N ASP A 126 -18.22 9.90 -10.82
CA ASP A 126 -19.23 9.65 -11.87
C ASP A 126 -19.91 10.91 -12.44
N SER A 127 -19.32 12.08 -12.17
CA SER A 127 -19.72 13.38 -12.71
C SER A 127 -21.17 13.79 -12.38
N ASP A 128 -21.65 13.42 -11.19
CA ASP A 128 -23.00 13.74 -10.72
C ASP A 128 -23.07 15.05 -9.91
N GLY A 129 -21.92 15.67 -9.62
CA GLY A 129 -21.79 16.89 -8.85
C GLY A 129 -21.77 16.69 -7.33
N LEU A 130 -21.81 15.46 -6.84
CA LEU A 130 -21.55 15.08 -5.46
C LEU A 130 -20.13 14.50 -5.35
N ALA A 131 -19.53 14.57 -4.16
CA ALA A 131 -18.24 13.93 -3.98
C ALA A 131 -18.45 12.48 -3.56
N ASP A 132 -17.86 11.56 -4.30
CA ASP A 132 -17.74 10.15 -3.98
C ASP A 132 -16.54 9.92 -3.07
N LEU A 133 -16.57 8.83 -2.31
CA LEU A 133 -15.48 8.45 -1.43
C LEU A 133 -14.55 7.49 -2.16
N VAL A 134 -13.32 7.94 -2.43
CA VAL A 134 -12.28 7.10 -3.01
C VAL A 134 -11.38 6.59 -1.90
N VAL A 135 -11.26 5.27 -1.82
CA VAL A 135 -10.47 4.56 -0.82
C VAL A 135 -9.27 3.94 -1.52
N THR A 136 -8.09 4.49 -1.29
CA THR A 136 -6.84 4.02 -1.87
C THR A 136 -6.13 3.09 -0.89
N ILE A 137 -5.83 1.88 -1.35
CA ILE A 137 -5.09 0.86 -0.61
C ILE A 137 -3.95 0.38 -1.51
N HIS A 138 -2.70 0.55 -1.07
CA HIS A 138 -1.52 0.39 -1.93
C HIS A 138 -1.59 1.26 -3.20
N GLN A 139 -1.87 0.64 -4.34
CA GLN A 139 -2.00 1.27 -5.66
C GLN A 139 -3.38 1.02 -6.28
N GLU A 140 -4.30 0.43 -5.50
CA GLU A 140 -5.65 0.14 -5.91
C GLU A 140 -6.61 1.17 -5.31
N GLN A 141 -7.61 1.57 -6.11
CA GLN A 141 -8.63 2.53 -5.70
C GLN A 141 -9.99 1.83 -5.70
N LEU A 142 -10.70 1.94 -4.58
CA LEU A 142 -12.09 1.55 -4.46
C LEU A 142 -12.95 2.80 -4.37
N VAL A 143 -13.86 2.96 -5.32
CA VAL A 143 -14.81 4.07 -5.34
C VAL A 143 -16.10 3.65 -4.65
N TYR A 144 -16.55 4.45 -3.68
CA TYR A 144 -17.87 4.35 -3.09
C TYR A 144 -18.70 5.55 -3.52
N LEU A 145 -19.73 5.28 -4.31
CA LEU A 145 -20.59 6.33 -4.84
C LEU A 145 -21.50 6.90 -3.76
N ASN A 146 -21.63 8.22 -3.76
CA ASN A 146 -22.56 8.93 -2.89
C ASN A 146 -23.97 8.85 -3.49
N ARG A 147 -24.82 8.03 -2.89
CA ARG A 147 -26.18 7.75 -3.36
C ARG A 147 -27.13 7.79 -2.18
N ASP A 148 -28.22 8.55 -2.30
CA ASP A 148 -29.26 8.64 -1.27
C ASP A 148 -28.76 9.05 0.13
N GLY A 149 -27.67 9.81 0.21
CA GLY A 149 -27.08 10.26 1.48
C GLY A 149 -26.24 9.20 2.21
N THR A 150 -25.85 8.14 1.51
CA THR A 150 -24.90 7.12 1.97
C THR A 150 -23.87 6.79 0.91
N PHE A 151 -22.83 6.04 1.29
CA PHE A 151 -21.78 5.59 0.40
C PHE A 151 -21.94 4.10 0.14
N ARG A 152 -21.99 3.69 -1.12
CA ARG A 152 -22.09 2.28 -1.51
C ARG A 152 -21.17 1.95 -2.66
N LEU A 153 -20.83 0.67 -2.80
CA LEU A 153 -20.15 0.21 -4.00
C LEU A 153 -21.02 0.44 -5.24
N PRO A 154 -20.42 0.74 -6.41
CA PRO A 154 -21.14 0.86 -7.67
C PRO A 154 -21.85 -0.45 -8.03
N THR A 155 -23.00 -0.34 -8.70
CA THR A 155 -23.65 -1.50 -9.34
C THR A 155 -22.83 -1.96 -10.56
N PRO A 156 -23.05 -3.16 -11.10
CA PRO A 156 -22.35 -3.60 -12.31
C PRO A 156 -22.46 -2.60 -13.47
N GLU A 157 -23.62 -1.96 -13.66
CA GLU A 157 -23.84 -0.98 -14.72
C GLU A 157 -23.09 0.34 -14.46
N GLU A 158 -22.97 0.77 -13.20
CA GLU A 158 -22.19 1.93 -12.81
C GLU A 158 -20.69 1.67 -12.95
N TRP A 159 -20.22 0.47 -12.57
CA TRP A 159 -18.83 0.04 -12.81
C TRP A 159 -18.44 0.09 -14.28
N HIS A 160 -19.33 -0.36 -15.18
CA HIS A 160 -19.07 -0.28 -16.62
C HIS A 160 -18.95 1.17 -17.10
N ARG A 161 -19.70 2.11 -16.50
CA ARG A 161 -19.60 3.54 -16.83
C ARG A 161 -18.30 4.14 -16.31
N LEU A 162 -17.98 3.93 -15.04
CA LEU A 162 -16.71 4.37 -14.43
C LEU A 162 -15.50 3.87 -15.23
N ALA A 163 -15.50 2.60 -15.62
CA ALA A 163 -14.42 2.02 -16.43
C ALA A 163 -14.26 2.69 -17.82
N GLN A 164 -15.35 3.17 -18.43
CA GLN A 164 -15.29 3.90 -19.70
C GLN A 164 -14.79 5.34 -19.53
N GLU A 165 -15.06 5.97 -18.40
CA GLU A 165 -14.63 7.33 -18.10
C GLU A 165 -13.14 7.37 -17.73
N TRP A 166 -12.68 6.41 -16.93
CA TRP A 166 -11.29 6.33 -16.47
C TRP A 166 -10.34 5.69 -17.50
N GLY A 167 -10.89 4.98 -18.49
CA GLY A 167 -10.12 4.37 -19.58
C GLY A 167 -9.78 5.34 -20.74
N LYS A 168 -10.14 6.62 -20.63
CA LYS A 168 -9.81 7.68 -21.61
C LYS A 168 -8.60 8.49 -21.15
#